data_AF-A0A220US75-F1
#
_entry.id   AF-A0A220US75-F1
#
_cell.length_a   1.000
_cell.length_b   1.000
_cell.length_c   1.000
_cell.angle_alpha   90.00
_cell.angle_beta   90.00
_cell.angle_gamma   90.00
#
_symmetry.space_group_name_H-M   'P 1'
#
loop_
_entity.id
_entity.type
_entity.pdbx_description
1 polymer ?
#
loop_
_entity_poly.entity_id
_entity_poly.type
_entity_poly.pdbx_seq_one_letter_code
_entity_poly.pdbx_strand_id
1 'polypeptide(L)' 'MSQQGSAGNVIAAIASLFFPGLGQLVQGRIMAALLFFVVTVVGYALWWLVVPAVIGAIFHLWSIIDAARFKAD' A
#
# COMPACT_ATOMS: atom_id res chain seq x y z
N MET A 1 -15.03 1.88 17.23
CA MET A 1 -13.92 2.80 16.91
C MET A 1 -12.62 2.02 16.91
N SER A 2 -12.22 1.45 15.77
CA SER A 2 -10.95 0.73 15.69
C SER A 2 -9.81 1.75 15.70
N GLN A 3 -9.23 1.96 16.88
CA GLN A 3 -8.07 2.82 17.05
C GLN A 3 -6.93 2.44 16.09
N GLN A 4 -6.19 3.45 15.67
CA GLN A 4 -4.94 3.30 14.92
C GLN A 4 -4.00 2.36 15.67
N GLY A 5 -3.61 1.26 15.03
CA GLY A 5 -2.86 0.17 15.69
C GLY A 5 -3.69 -1.03 16.14
N SER A 6 -4.97 -1.11 15.75
CA SER A 6 -5.76 -2.34 15.86
C SER A 6 -5.10 -3.49 15.10
N ALA A 7 -5.35 -4.74 15.53
CA ALA A 7 -4.89 -5.95 14.84
C ALA A 7 -5.20 -5.92 13.32
N GLY A 8 -6.32 -5.32 12.92
CA GLY A 8 -6.68 -5.14 11.51
C GLY A 8 -5.70 -4.25 10.73
N ASN A 9 -5.15 -3.20 11.35
CA ASN A 9 -4.13 -2.36 10.71
C ASN A 9 -2.78 -3.07 10.60
N VAL A 10 -2.42 -3.87 11.59
CA VAL A 10 -1.16 -4.63 11.57
C VAL A 10 -1.22 -5.68 10.45
N ILE A 11 -2.33 -6.40 10.33
CA ILE A 11 -2.55 -7.37 9.25
C ILE A 11 -2.56 -6.68 7.89
N ALA A 12 -3.22 -5.52 7.77
CA ALA A 12 -3.22 -4.74 6.55
C ALA A 12 -1.82 -4.23 6.17
N ALA A 13 -1.03 -3.74 7.13
CA ALA A 13 0.34 -3.30 6.88
C ALA A 13 1.23 -4.45 6.39
N ILE A 14 1.09 -5.64 6.99
CA ILE A 14 1.79 -6.86 6.56
C ILE A 14 1.31 -7.28 5.16
N ALA A 15 0.02 -7.18 4.86
CA ALA A 15 -0.51 -7.48 3.53
C ALA A 15 0.08 -6.53 2.46
N SER A 16 0.16 -5.22 2.76
CA SER A 16 0.82 -4.22 1.91
C SER A 16 2.34 -4.43 1.78
N LEU A 17 2.98 -5.09 2.74
CA LEU A 17 4.42 -5.43 2.67
C LEU A 17 4.69 -6.48 1.59
N PHE A 18 3.85 -7.51 1.49
CA PHE A 18 3.96 -8.57 0.48
C PHE A 18 3.55 -8.08 -0.91
N PHE A 19 2.44 -7.36 -1.01
CA PHE A 19 1.97 -6.80 -2.28
C PHE A 19 1.41 -5.39 -2.08
N PRO A 20 1.84 -4.43 -2.90
CA PRO A 20 1.38 -3.05 -2.79
C PRO A 20 -0.14 -2.97 -2.95
N GLY A 21 -0.80 -2.27 -2.04
CA GLY A 21 -2.24 -2.04 -2.09
C GLY A 21 -3.11 -3.13 -1.46
N LEU A 22 -2.59 -4.32 -1.11
CA LEU A 22 -3.41 -5.35 -0.44
C LEU A 22 -3.93 -4.92 0.93
N GLY A 23 -3.14 -4.20 1.72
CA GLY A 23 -3.60 -3.69 3.01
C GLY A 23 -4.81 -2.79 2.90
N GLN A 24 -4.87 -2.00 1.82
CA GLN A 24 -6.01 -1.14 1.54
C GLN A 24 -7.25 -1.94 1.12
N LEU A 25 -7.09 -3.06 0.41
CA LEU A 25 -8.21 -3.98 0.14
C LEU A 25 -8.75 -4.61 1.41
N VAL A 26 -7.86 -5.06 2.31
CA VAL A 26 -8.23 -5.65 3.61
C VAL A 26 -8.98 -4.64 4.49
N GLN A 27 -8.71 -3.35 4.33
CA GLN A 27 -9.39 -2.26 5.02
C GLN A 27 -10.68 -1.78 4.33
N GLY A 28 -11.07 -2.37 3.19
CA GLY A 28 -12.25 -1.96 2.41
C GLY A 28 -12.04 -0.72 1.52
N ARG A 29 -10.81 -0.22 1.41
CA ARG A 29 -10.42 0.96 0.59
C ARG A 29 -9.98 0.54 -0.82
N ILE A 30 -10.94 0.06 -1.61
CA ILE A 30 -10.69 -0.53 -2.95
C ILE A 30 -10.03 0.48 -3.91
N MET A 31 -10.47 1.74 -3.92
CA MET A 31 -9.90 2.78 -4.79
C MET A 31 -8.42 3.08 -4.45
N ALA A 32 -8.09 3.14 -3.16
CA ALA A 32 -6.71 3.36 -2.72
C ALA A 32 -5.83 2.16 -3.05
N ALA A 33 -6.33 0.94 -2.82
CA ALA A 33 -5.64 -0.28 -3.18
C ALA A 33 -5.26 -0.35 -4.66
N LEU A 34 -6.21 -0.01 -5.54
CA LEU A 34 -6.03 -0.09 -6.97
C LEU A 34 -5.02 0.96 -7.47
N LEU A 35 -5.05 2.17 -6.90
CA LEU A 35 -4.04 3.21 -7.18
C LEU A 35 -2.63 2.78 -6.75
N PHE A 36 -2.48 2.29 -5.51
CA PHE A 36 -1.17 1.83 -5.02
C PHE A 36 -0.65 0.64 -5.83
N PHE A 37 -1.52 -0.32 -6.17
CA PHE A 37 -1.16 -1.46 -6.99
C PHE A 37 -0.71 -1.04 -8.40
N VAL A 38 -1.50 -0.21 -9.09
CA VAL A 38 -1.17 0.22 -10.46
C VAL A 38 0.11 1.07 -10.49
N VAL A 39 0.28 2.02 -9.57
CA VAL A 39 1.48 2.87 -9.54
C VAL A 39 2.72 2.04 -9.25
N THR A 40 2.67 1.12 -8.30
CA THR A 40 3.84 0.27 -7.99
C THR A 40 4.11 -0.72 -9.11
N VAL A 41 3.10 -1.36 -9.69
CA VAL A 41 3.27 -2.30 -10.82
C VAL A 41 3.79 -1.60 -12.07
N VAL A 42 3.27 -0.42 -12.41
CA VAL A 42 3.76 0.37 -13.55
C VAL A 42 5.18 0.88 -13.29
N GLY A 43 5.49 1.31 -12.06
CA GLY A 43 6.84 1.70 -11.66
C GLY A 43 7.84 0.54 -11.79
N TYR A 44 7.46 -0.67 -11.41
CA TYR A 44 8.26 -1.88 -11.61
C TYR A 44 8.30 -2.33 -13.08
N ALA A 45 7.23 -2.18 -13.86
CA ALA A 45 7.23 -2.50 -15.29
C ALA A 45 8.17 -1.56 -16.07
N LEU A 46 8.26 -0.31 -15.65
CA LEU A 46 9.17 0.70 -16.20
C LEU A 46 10.56 0.67 -15.52
N TRP A 47 10.98 -0.46 -14.93
CA TRP A 47 12.25 -0.55 -14.21
C TRP A 47 13.48 -0.17 -15.06
N TRP A 48 13.39 -0.35 -16.38
CA TRP A 48 14.44 0.02 -17.35
C TRP A 48 14.73 1.53 -17.40
N LEU A 49 13.80 2.37 -16.96
CA LEU A 49 13.96 3.83 -16.87
C LEU A 49 14.58 4.28 -15.53
N VAL A 50 14.85 3.36 -14.59
CA VAL A 50 15.44 3.53 -13.23
C VAL A 50 14.62 4.44 -12.30
N VAL A 51 14.29 5.65 -12.72
CA VAL A 51 13.45 6.63 -12.00
C VAL A 51 12.09 6.04 -11.60
N PRO A 52 11.36 5.32 -12.47
CA PRO A 52 10.04 4.75 -12.12
C PRO A 52 10.13 3.61 -11.12
N ALA A 53 11.23 2.84 -11.11
CA ALA A 53 11.45 1.79 -10.11
C ALA A 53 11.68 2.38 -8.72
N VAL A 54 12.44 3.49 -8.61
CA VAL A 54 12.63 4.20 -7.33
C VAL A 54 11.32 4.77 -6.83
N ILE A 55 10.52 5.39 -7.70
CA ILE A 55 9.19 5.90 -7.35
C ILE A 55 8.27 4.76 -6.93
N GLY A 56 8.28 3.63 -7.64
CA GLY A 56 7.50 2.44 -7.31
C GLY A 56 7.86 1.85 -5.95
N ALA A 57 9.15 1.80 -5.60
CA ALA A 57 9.62 1.36 -4.29
C ALA A 57 9.21 2.30 -3.15
N ILE A 58 9.29 3.62 -3.37
CA ILE A 58 8.80 4.62 -2.41
C ILE A 58 7.28 4.49 -2.23
N PHE A 59 6.53 4.28 -3.32
CA PHE A 59 5.09 4.07 -3.28
C PHE A 59 4.71 2.77 -2.57
N HIS A 60 5.50 1.70 -2.73
CA HIS A 60 5.32 0.46 -2.00
C HIS A 60 5.44 0.71 -0.48
N LEU A 61 6.48 1.43 -0.07
CA LEU A 61 6.69 1.79 1.34
C LEU A 61 5.56 2.68 1.88
N TRP A 62 5.10 3.65 1.08
CA TRP A 62 3.96 4.49 1.45
C TRP A 62 2.69 3.64 1.62
N SER A 63 2.43 2.67 0.74
CA SER A 63 1.24 1.80 0.87
C SER A 63 1.19 1.02 2.20
N ILE A 64 2.36 0.69 2.76
CA ILE A 64 2.51 0.04 4.08
C ILE A 64 2.20 1.04 5.19
N ILE A 65 2.77 2.25 5.13
CA ILE A 65 2.54 3.31 6.12
C ILE A 65 1.07 3.72 6.12
N ASP A 66 0.44 3.84 4.95
CA ASP A 66 -0.97 4.18 4.80
C ASP A 66 -1.87 3.10 5.41
N ALA A 67 -1.52 1.82 5.20
CA ALA A 67 -2.24 0.70 5.81
C ALA A 67 -2.05 0.66 7.33
N ALA A 68 -0.83 0.87 7.83
CA ALA A 68 -0.56 0.93 9.26
C ALA A 68 -1.27 2.11 9.94
N ARG A 69 -1.35 3.26 9.26
CA ARG A 69 -1.91 4.49 9.79
C ARG A 69 -3.41 4.66 9.60
N PHE A 70 -4.09 3.68 9.01
CA PHE A 70 -5.53 3.75 8.78
C PHE A 70 -6.32 4.01 10.08
N LYS A 71 -7.26 4.95 10.02
CA LYS A 71 -8.27 5.19 11.05
C LYS A 71 -9.62 5.10 10.35
N ALA A 72 -10.43 4.13 10.77
CA ALA A 72 -11.85 4.17 10.46
C ALA A 72 -12.49 5.15 11.45
N ASP A 73 -12.62 6.41 11.04
CA ASP A 73 -13.48 7.38 11.70
C ASP A 73 -14.96 6.95 11.58
#